data_AF-A0A8H5VAU5-F1
#
_entry.id   AF-A0A8H5VAU5-F1
#
_cell.length_a   1.000
_cell.length_b   1.000
_cell.length_c   1.000
_cell.angle_alpha   90.00
_cell.angle_beta   90.00
_cell.angle_gamma   90.00
#
_symmetry.space_group_name_H-M   'P 1'
#
loop_
_entity.id
_entity.type
_entity.pdbx_description
1 polymer ?
#
loop_
_entity_poly.entity_id
_entity_poly.type
_entity_poly.pdbx_seq_one_letter_code
_entity_poly.pdbx_strand_id
1 'polypeptide(L)'
;MASKGKEAAQSKDATPTNPRGIPYAPFVDKVEDYVSTREDVEPTLRSFQEMISKYQFMEMNLQKRMGGLKEKIPDIQKTLDSVKFLKLRKDDDEAIDTTFELNDTLYSKAKIPATEEVYIWLGANVMLSYPIDEAETLLSSKLSTAKTSLSNCEEDLDFLREQITTMEVAIARVYNWEVVQKRKDKVEEEEEKKKKGKSQGE
;
A
#
# COMPACT_ATOMS: atom_id res chain seq x y z
N MET A 1 11.01 17.81 52.58
CA MET A 1 9.63 17.29 52.45
C MET A 1 9.11 17.68 51.06
N ALA A 2 9.66 17.09 49.99
CA ALA A 2 9.11 15.91 49.32
C ALA A 2 7.70 16.14 48.72
N SER A 3 7.62 16.87 47.60
CA SER A 3 6.48 16.75 46.67
C SER A 3 6.92 15.83 45.53
N LYS A 4 6.50 14.57 45.60
CA LYS A 4 6.67 13.57 44.54
C LYS A 4 5.88 14.03 43.32
N GLY A 5 6.58 14.37 42.25
CA GLY A 5 6.00 14.43 40.91
C GLY A 5 5.42 13.07 40.55
N LYS A 6 4.14 13.07 40.23
CA LYS A 6 3.41 11.91 39.73
C LYS A 6 3.85 11.73 38.27
N GLU A 7 4.80 10.83 38.03
CA GLU A 7 5.18 10.42 36.68
C GLU A 7 3.93 9.92 35.94
N ALA A 8 3.67 10.55 34.80
CA ALA A 8 2.63 10.14 33.88
C ALA A 8 2.95 8.73 33.36
N ALA A 9 1.97 7.84 33.45
CA ALA A 9 2.02 6.51 32.88
C ALA A 9 2.39 6.60 31.40
N GLN A 10 3.57 6.06 31.06
CA GLN A 10 3.99 5.85 29.69
C GLN A 10 3.01 4.88 29.02
N SER A 11 2.34 5.36 27.97
CA SER A 11 1.57 4.57 27.03
C SER A 11 2.45 3.49 26.39
N LYS A 12 2.13 2.22 26.68
CA LYS A 12 2.56 1.08 25.87
C LYS A 12 1.95 1.18 24.47
N ASP A 13 2.71 0.75 23.47
CA ASP A 13 2.31 0.45 22.08
C ASP A 13 2.19 1.62 21.09
N ALA A 14 3.33 2.25 20.77
CA ALA A 14 3.53 2.78 19.41
C ALA A 14 4.23 1.70 18.58
N THR A 15 3.46 0.86 17.88
CA THR A 15 4.00 -0.04 16.85
C THR A 15 4.83 0.81 15.87
N PRO A 16 6.08 0.43 15.56
CA PRO A 16 6.86 1.14 14.56
C PRO A 16 6.06 1.18 13.26
N THR A 17 6.14 2.28 12.53
CA THR A 17 5.46 2.49 11.24
C THR A 17 6.49 2.74 10.16
N ASN A 18 6.16 2.38 8.92
CA ASN A 18 6.97 2.77 7.78
C ASN A 18 6.91 4.31 7.59
N PRO A 19 7.77 4.91 6.75
CA PRO A 19 7.76 6.37 6.52
C PRO A 19 6.40 6.94 6.06
N ARG A 20 5.46 6.08 5.62
CA ARG A 20 4.13 6.43 5.13
C ARG A 20 3.00 6.09 6.12
N GLY A 21 3.35 5.64 7.33
CA GLY A 21 2.40 5.41 8.42
C GLY A 21 1.78 4.00 8.46
N ILE A 22 2.23 3.06 7.62
CA ILE A 22 1.77 1.67 7.66
C ILE A 22 2.44 0.97 8.86
N PRO A 23 1.66 0.38 9.79
CA PRO A 23 2.20 -0.31 10.96
C PRO A 23 3.01 -1.55 10.57
N TYR A 24 4.13 -1.77 11.26
CA TYR A 24 4.88 -3.01 11.17
C TYR A 24 4.13 -4.15 11.86
N ALA A 25 4.25 -5.34 11.27
CA ALA A 25 3.77 -6.57 11.86
C ALA A 25 4.61 -6.90 13.12
N PRO A 26 3.98 -7.27 14.25
CA PRO A 26 4.71 -7.72 15.43
C PRO A 26 5.47 -9.01 15.10
N PHE A 27 6.78 -8.99 15.26
CA PHE A 27 7.60 -10.18 15.06
C PHE A 27 7.48 -11.12 16.26
N VAL A 28 6.85 -12.29 16.06
CA VAL A 28 6.66 -13.29 17.11
C VAL A 28 7.90 -14.17 17.21
N ASP A 29 8.92 -13.70 17.94
CA ASP A 29 10.16 -14.45 18.16
C ASP A 29 9.94 -15.69 19.03
N LYS A 30 9.34 -15.51 20.21
CA LYS A 30 8.93 -16.59 21.10
C LYS A 30 7.42 -16.62 21.18
N VAL A 31 6.85 -17.76 20.82
CA VAL A 31 5.40 -17.97 20.88
C VAL A 31 4.90 -17.91 22.33
N GLU A 32 5.74 -18.30 23.30
CA GLU A 32 5.41 -18.26 24.73
C GLU A 32 5.15 -16.85 25.28
N ASP A 33 5.70 -15.82 24.63
CA ASP A 33 5.50 -14.41 25.03
C ASP A 33 4.10 -13.89 24.67
N TYR A 34 3.42 -14.58 23.73
CA TYR A 34 2.08 -14.22 23.24
C TYR A 34 1.01 -15.22 23.65
N VAL A 35 1.39 -16.48 23.86
CA VAL A 35 0.48 -17.58 24.20
C VAL A 35 1.10 -18.33 25.38
N SER A 36 0.63 -18.03 26.59
CA SER A 36 1.07 -18.70 27.81
C SER A 36 0.20 -19.90 28.15
N THR A 37 -1.09 -19.84 27.82
CA THR A 37 -2.05 -20.93 28.03
C THR A 37 -2.77 -21.32 26.75
N ARG A 38 -3.37 -22.50 26.73
CA ARG A 38 -4.14 -22.99 25.57
C ARG A 38 -5.36 -22.12 25.25
N GLU A 39 -5.92 -21.44 26.25
CA GLU A 39 -7.05 -20.52 26.09
C GLU A 39 -6.65 -19.25 25.32
N ASP A 40 -5.36 -18.89 25.33
CA ASP A 40 -4.83 -17.69 24.65
C ASP A 40 -4.56 -17.90 23.15
N VAL A 41 -4.56 -19.17 22.68
CA VAL A 41 -4.26 -19.52 21.28
C VAL A 41 -5.30 -18.95 20.32
N GLU A 42 -6.59 -19.24 20.56
CA GLU A 42 -7.69 -18.81 19.68
C GLU A 42 -7.82 -17.27 19.60
N PRO A 43 -7.78 -16.52 20.72
CA PRO A 43 -7.78 -15.06 20.68
C PRO A 43 -6.60 -14.48 19.89
N THR A 44 -5.40 -15.04 20.07
CA THR A 44 -4.18 -14.58 19.39
C THR A 44 -4.24 -14.85 17.89
N LEU A 45 -4.68 -16.04 17.49
CA LEU A 45 -4.89 -16.39 16.08
C LEU A 45 -5.91 -15.47 15.42
N ARG A 46 -7.02 -15.15 16.11
CA ARG A 46 -8.04 -14.22 15.61
C ARG A 46 -7.47 -12.81 15.41
N SER A 47 -6.68 -12.32 16.36
CA SER A 47 -6.01 -11.02 16.25
C SER A 47 -5.05 -10.96 15.05
N PHE A 48 -4.28 -12.02 14.81
CA PHE A 48 -3.38 -12.09 13.66
C PHE A 48 -4.13 -12.16 12.33
N GLN A 49 -5.24 -12.90 12.26
CA GLN A 49 -6.10 -12.93 11.07
C GLN A 49 -6.74 -11.57 10.78
N GLU A 50 -7.19 -10.85 11.81
CA GLU A 50 -7.68 -9.47 11.66
C GLU A 50 -6.60 -8.53 11.12
N MET A 51 -5.36 -8.67 11.58
CA MET A 51 -4.24 -7.86 11.13
C MET A 51 -3.86 -8.16 9.67
N ILE A 52 -3.83 -9.44 9.27
CA ILE A 52 -3.66 -9.84 7.85
C ILE A 52 -4.77 -9.24 6.99
N SER A 53 -6.02 -9.30 7.46
CA SER A 53 -7.16 -8.72 6.72
C SER A 53 -7.01 -7.22 6.51
N LYS A 54 -6.47 -6.49 7.50
CA LYS A 54 -6.14 -5.05 7.37
C LYS A 54 -5.02 -4.82 6.36
N TYR A 55 -3.96 -5.63 6.37
CA TYR A 55 -2.87 -5.52 5.39
C TYR A 55 -3.36 -5.81 3.96
N GLN A 56 -4.15 -6.86 3.76
CA GLN A 56 -4.74 -7.19 2.46
C GLN A 56 -5.67 -6.07 1.94
N PHE A 57 -6.46 -5.47 2.83
CA PHE A 57 -7.30 -4.32 2.45
C PHE A 57 -6.46 -3.12 1.99
N MET A 58 -5.36 -2.82 2.71
CA MET A 58 -4.42 -1.76 2.30
C MET A 58 -3.73 -2.10 0.97
N GLU A 59 -3.31 -3.36 0.77
CA GLU A 59 -2.68 -3.83 -0.47
C GLU A 59 -3.61 -3.65 -1.66
N MET A 60 -4.88 -4.08 -1.54
CA MET A 60 -5.88 -3.93 -2.60
C MET A 60 -6.09 -2.46 -2.99
N ASN A 61 -6.11 -1.56 -2.01
CA ASN A 61 -6.28 -0.12 -2.26
C ASN A 61 -5.06 0.49 -2.95
N LEU A 62 -3.85 0.11 -2.53
CA LEU A 62 -2.62 0.56 -3.19
C LEU A 62 -2.47 -0.01 -4.60
N GLN A 63 -2.87 -1.27 -4.84
CA GLN A 63 -2.90 -1.86 -6.18
C GLN A 63 -3.84 -1.10 -7.12
N LYS A 64 -5.04 -0.74 -6.65
CA LYS A 64 -5.99 0.08 -7.44
C LYS A 64 -5.39 1.45 -7.78
N ARG A 65 -4.78 2.11 -6.79
CA ARG A 65 -4.12 3.41 -6.98
C ARG A 65 -2.94 3.31 -7.95
N MET A 66 -2.11 2.30 -7.82
CA MET A 66 -1.00 2.02 -8.73
C MET A 66 -1.50 1.80 -10.17
N GLY A 67 -2.57 1.01 -10.34
CA GLY A 67 -3.20 0.81 -11.65
C GLY A 67 -3.63 2.11 -12.32
N GLY A 68 -4.36 2.96 -11.58
CA GLY A 68 -4.77 4.26 -12.08
C GLY A 68 -3.61 5.23 -12.37
N LEU A 69 -2.49 5.12 -11.64
CA LEU A 69 -1.27 5.89 -11.95
C LEU A 69 -0.56 5.37 -13.21
N LYS A 70 -0.47 4.05 -13.39
CA LYS A 70 0.15 3.42 -14.57
C LYS A 70 -0.60 3.74 -15.86
N GLU A 71 -1.91 3.92 -15.79
CA GLU A 71 -2.74 4.38 -16.92
C GLU A 71 -2.54 5.87 -17.21
N LYS A 72 -2.52 6.73 -16.18
CA LYS A 72 -2.46 8.19 -16.35
C LYS A 72 -1.08 8.73 -16.73
N ILE A 73 0.00 8.09 -16.27
CA ILE A 73 1.37 8.59 -16.52
C ILE A 73 1.68 8.69 -18.02
N PRO A 74 1.39 7.67 -18.86
CA PRO A 74 1.54 7.76 -20.31
C PRO A 74 0.73 8.90 -20.93
N ASP A 75 -0.49 9.14 -20.46
CA ASP A 75 -1.34 10.21 -21.00
C ASP A 75 -0.76 11.59 -20.69
N ILE A 76 -0.35 11.83 -19.44
CA ILE A 76 0.32 13.08 -19.04
C ILE A 76 1.62 13.28 -19.84
N GLN A 77 2.38 12.20 -20.06
CA GLN A 77 3.61 12.25 -20.87
C GLN A 77 3.31 12.65 -22.32
N LYS A 78 2.32 12.01 -22.97
CA LYS A 78 1.91 12.37 -24.34
C LYS A 78 1.45 13.82 -24.43
N THR A 79 0.66 14.31 -23.45
CA THR A 79 0.23 15.71 -23.42
C THR A 79 1.43 16.65 -23.28
N LEU A 80 2.39 16.33 -22.40
CA LEU A 80 3.61 17.12 -22.24
C LEU A 80 4.45 17.15 -23.53
N ASP A 81 4.57 16.00 -24.20
CA ASP A 81 5.32 15.89 -25.46
C ASP A 81 4.65 16.72 -26.57
N SER A 82 3.32 16.74 -26.64
CA SER A 82 2.57 17.63 -27.54
C SER A 82 2.81 19.11 -27.23
N VAL A 83 2.80 19.52 -25.95
CA VAL A 83 3.09 20.91 -25.56
C VAL A 83 4.53 21.29 -25.93
N LYS A 84 5.50 20.40 -25.70
CA LYS A 84 6.89 20.61 -26.12
C LYS A 84 7.04 20.70 -27.64
N PHE A 85 6.29 19.89 -28.38
CA PHE A 85 6.24 19.97 -29.83
C PHE A 85 5.72 21.33 -30.30
N LEU A 86 4.63 21.83 -29.71
CA LEU A 86 4.09 23.16 -30.01
C LEU A 86 5.10 24.27 -29.64
N LYS A 87 5.81 24.14 -28.52
CA LYS A 87 6.85 25.09 -28.07
C LYS A 87 8.02 25.24 -29.04
N LEU A 88 8.40 24.15 -29.70
CA LEU A 88 9.52 24.16 -30.65
C LEU A 88 9.18 24.90 -31.95
N ARG A 89 7.88 25.10 -32.23
CA ARG A 89 7.45 25.79 -33.44
C ARG A 89 7.53 27.30 -33.26
N LYS A 90 7.98 27.99 -34.29
CA LYS A 90 8.03 29.46 -34.36
C LYS A 90 6.99 29.97 -35.34
N ASP A 91 6.73 31.28 -35.30
CA ASP A 91 5.73 31.94 -36.17
C ASP A 91 5.99 31.76 -37.67
N ASP A 92 7.25 31.50 -38.07
CA ASP A 92 7.63 31.26 -39.46
C ASP A 92 7.42 29.79 -39.93
N ASP A 93 7.01 28.88 -39.03
CA ASP A 93 6.81 27.47 -39.38
C ASP A 93 5.45 27.23 -40.07
N GLU A 94 5.41 26.31 -41.04
CA GLU A 94 4.18 25.94 -41.77
C GLU A 94 3.09 25.41 -40.83
N ALA A 95 1.81 25.76 -41.06
CA ALA A 95 0.70 25.27 -40.24
C ALA A 95 0.66 23.72 -40.14
N ILE A 96 0.32 23.19 -38.96
CA ILE A 96 0.18 21.73 -38.75
C ILE A 96 -1.07 21.25 -39.46
N ASP A 97 -0.91 20.40 -40.46
CA ASP A 97 -2.02 19.64 -41.02
C ASP A 97 -2.31 18.45 -40.10
N THR A 98 -3.42 18.50 -39.37
CA THR A 98 -3.85 17.43 -38.47
C THR A 98 -5.31 17.05 -38.73
N THR A 99 -5.73 15.92 -38.19
CA THR A 99 -7.13 15.50 -38.20
C THR A 99 -7.62 15.48 -36.76
N PHE A 100 -8.59 16.35 -36.44
CA PHE A 100 -9.14 16.44 -35.09
C PHE A 100 -10.44 15.65 -34.98
N GLU A 101 -10.64 15.03 -33.83
CA GLU A 101 -11.80 14.22 -33.50
C GLU A 101 -12.98 15.11 -33.11
N LEU A 102 -14.09 15.00 -33.84
CA LEU A 102 -15.38 15.64 -33.52
C LEU A 102 -16.28 14.70 -32.70
N ASN A 103 -16.17 13.40 -32.98
CA ASN A 103 -16.86 12.29 -32.32
C ASN A 103 -16.03 11.01 -32.57
N ASP A 104 -16.29 9.92 -31.82
CA ASP A 104 -15.50 8.67 -31.81
C ASP A 104 -15.21 8.09 -33.22
N THR A 105 -16.10 8.36 -34.18
CA THR A 105 -15.99 7.90 -35.58
C THR A 105 -15.97 9.03 -36.62
N LEU A 106 -15.96 10.29 -36.17
CA LEU A 106 -16.00 11.47 -37.04
C LEU A 106 -14.77 12.34 -36.80
N TYR A 107 -13.97 12.49 -37.85
CA TYR A 107 -12.75 13.28 -37.83
C TYR A 107 -12.80 14.35 -38.93
N SER A 108 -12.24 15.52 -38.66
CA SER A 108 -12.14 16.62 -39.62
C SER A 108 -10.70 17.09 -39.77
N LYS A 109 -10.31 17.46 -41.00
CA LYS A 109 -8.98 18.00 -41.26
C LYS A 109 -8.92 19.45 -40.81
N ALA A 110 -7.88 19.81 -40.07
CA ALA A 110 -7.62 21.17 -39.62
C ALA A 110 -6.16 21.56 -39.87
N LYS A 111 -5.96 22.86 -40.11
CA LYS A 111 -4.63 23.48 -40.16
C LYS A 111 -4.45 24.31 -38.90
N ILE A 112 -3.46 23.97 -38.08
CA ILE A 112 -3.19 24.68 -36.82
C ILE A 112 -2.00 25.64 -37.05
N PRO A 113 -2.20 26.97 -36.97
CA PRO A 113 -1.11 27.94 -37.04
C PRO A 113 -0.22 27.88 -35.79
N ALA A 114 0.86 28.66 -35.74
CA ALA A 114 1.62 28.85 -34.51
C ALA A 114 0.70 29.42 -33.41
N THR A 115 0.80 28.85 -32.20
CA THR A 115 -0.04 29.21 -31.05
C THR A 115 0.84 29.47 -29.84
N GLU A 116 0.48 30.44 -29.01
CA GLU A 116 1.23 30.80 -27.80
C GLU A 116 0.63 30.21 -26.52
N GLU A 117 -0.63 29.77 -26.56
CA GLU A 117 -1.37 29.24 -25.41
C GLU A 117 -2.08 27.91 -25.73
N VAL A 118 -2.30 27.11 -24.70
CA VAL A 118 -3.00 25.82 -24.76
C VAL A 118 -4.06 25.75 -23.67
N TYR A 119 -5.17 25.06 -23.96
CA TYR A 119 -6.25 24.86 -22.99
C TYR A 119 -6.09 23.50 -22.31
N ILE A 120 -6.05 23.49 -20.98
CA ILE A 120 -5.87 22.29 -20.16
C ILE A 120 -7.11 22.07 -19.29
N TRP A 121 -7.65 20.84 -19.33
CA TRP A 121 -8.73 20.41 -18.45
C TRP A 121 -8.18 20.02 -17.08
N LEU A 122 -8.59 20.73 -16.03
CA LEU A 122 -8.12 20.51 -14.66
C LEU A 122 -9.04 19.55 -13.87
N GLY A 123 -10.19 19.21 -14.43
CA GLY A 123 -11.24 18.44 -13.76
C GLY A 123 -12.36 19.34 -13.22
N ALA A 124 -13.37 18.72 -12.60
CA ALA A 124 -14.53 19.42 -12.01
C ALA A 124 -15.23 20.42 -12.96
N ASN A 125 -15.29 20.11 -14.26
CA ASN A 125 -15.83 20.98 -15.31
C ASN A 125 -15.08 22.31 -15.50
N VAL A 126 -13.79 22.35 -15.16
CA VAL A 126 -12.94 23.53 -15.30
C VAL A 126 -11.84 23.29 -16.34
N MET A 127 -11.77 24.20 -17.32
CA MET A 127 -10.71 24.32 -18.31
C MET A 127 -10.11 25.72 -18.22
N LEU A 128 -8.78 25.84 -18.25
CA LEU A 128 -8.07 27.12 -18.26
C LEU A 128 -7.08 27.17 -19.42
N SER A 129 -6.88 28.37 -19.98
CA SER A 129 -5.77 28.62 -20.89
C SER A 129 -4.48 28.85 -20.11
N TYR A 130 -3.39 28.30 -20.64
CA TYR A 130 -2.04 28.47 -20.12
C TYR A 130 -1.11 28.83 -21.28
N PRO A 131 -0.22 29.82 -21.11
CA PRO A 131 0.92 29.98 -22.00
C PRO A 131 1.72 28.69 -22.10
N ILE A 132 2.31 28.41 -23.26
CA ILE A 132 3.04 27.15 -23.51
C ILE A 132 4.11 26.86 -22.44
N ASP A 133 4.84 27.89 -21.97
CA ASP A 133 5.88 27.73 -20.96
C ASP A 133 5.32 27.33 -19.58
N GLU A 134 4.18 27.91 -19.20
CA GLU A 134 3.49 27.56 -17.96
C GLU A 134 2.87 26.17 -18.04
N ALA A 135 2.30 25.82 -19.20
CA ALA A 135 1.75 24.50 -19.48
C ALA A 135 2.83 23.41 -19.38
N GLU A 136 4.01 23.63 -19.94
CA GLU A 136 5.15 22.70 -19.83
C GLU A 136 5.55 22.50 -18.36
N THR A 137 5.67 23.61 -17.61
CA THR A 137 6.06 23.58 -16.20
C THR A 137 5.02 22.84 -15.36
N LEU A 138 3.73 23.12 -15.58
CA LEU A 138 2.61 22.48 -14.91
C LEU A 138 2.59 20.98 -15.17
N LEU A 139 2.62 20.57 -16.44
CA LEU A 139 2.56 19.16 -16.84
C LEU A 139 3.82 18.39 -16.38
N SER A 140 4.99 19.01 -16.43
CA SER A 140 6.24 18.41 -15.92
C SER A 140 6.19 18.17 -14.40
N SER A 141 5.68 19.15 -13.64
CA SER A 141 5.48 19.01 -12.19
C SER A 141 4.43 17.94 -11.84
N LYS A 142 3.34 17.85 -12.61
CA LYS A 142 2.32 16.79 -12.44
C LYS A 142 2.89 15.41 -12.76
N LEU A 143 3.67 15.30 -13.83
CA LEU A 143 4.32 14.06 -14.23
C LEU A 143 5.33 13.58 -13.18
N SER A 144 6.17 14.47 -12.65
CA SER A 144 7.15 14.10 -11.61
C SER A 144 6.45 13.67 -10.32
N THR A 145 5.38 14.36 -9.92
CA THR A 145 4.55 14.00 -8.76
C THR A 145 3.89 12.64 -8.97
N ALA A 146 3.34 12.37 -10.15
CA ALA A 146 2.71 11.09 -10.48
C ALA A 146 3.72 9.93 -10.46
N LYS A 147 4.92 10.13 -11.04
CA LYS A 147 6.02 9.14 -11.01
C LYS A 147 6.50 8.87 -9.58
N THR A 148 6.67 9.92 -8.77
CA THR A 148 7.04 9.78 -7.35
C THR A 148 5.95 9.03 -6.57
N SER A 149 4.67 9.38 -6.80
CA SER A 149 3.56 8.66 -6.17
C SER A 149 3.49 7.20 -6.61
N LEU A 150 3.89 6.87 -7.84
CA LEU A 150 3.96 5.49 -8.32
C LEU A 150 5.05 4.71 -7.60
N SER A 151 6.27 5.25 -7.53
CA SER A 151 7.40 4.64 -6.79
C SER A 151 7.02 4.36 -5.34
N ASN A 152 6.44 5.34 -4.65
CA ASN A 152 6.00 5.17 -3.27
C ASN A 152 4.94 4.05 -3.13
N CYS A 153 4.00 3.95 -4.09
CA CYS A 153 3.01 2.87 -4.04
C CYS A 153 3.64 1.49 -4.29
N GLU A 154 4.66 1.39 -5.14
CA GLU A 154 5.40 0.15 -5.38
C GLU A 154 6.16 -0.29 -4.13
N GLU A 155 6.89 0.63 -3.48
CA GLU A 155 7.57 0.38 -2.21
C GLU A 155 6.60 -0.03 -1.09
N ASP A 156 5.48 0.67 -0.95
CA ASP A 156 4.48 0.34 0.07
C ASP A 156 3.79 -1.01 -0.21
N LEU A 157 3.61 -1.40 -1.48
CA LEU A 157 3.07 -2.72 -1.84
C LEU A 157 4.03 -3.84 -1.46
N ASP A 158 5.32 -3.67 -1.74
CA ASP A 158 6.32 -4.67 -1.36
C ASP A 158 6.44 -4.77 0.17
N PHE A 159 6.41 -3.63 0.88
CA PHE A 159 6.33 -3.62 2.34
C PHE A 159 5.13 -4.40 2.87
N LEU A 160 3.93 -4.17 2.32
CA LEU A 160 2.71 -4.87 2.75
C LEU A 160 2.79 -6.38 2.51
N ARG A 161 3.39 -6.81 1.40
CA ARG A 161 3.62 -8.24 1.12
C ARG A 161 4.52 -8.87 2.18
N GLU A 162 5.63 -8.20 2.52
CA GLU A 162 6.52 -8.65 3.59
C GLU A 162 5.81 -8.73 4.95
N GLN A 163 4.95 -7.76 5.26
CA GLN A 163 4.17 -7.77 6.51
C GLN A 163 3.17 -8.94 6.53
N ILE A 164 2.47 -9.19 5.42
CA ILE A 164 1.53 -10.33 5.30
C ILE A 164 2.30 -11.64 5.51
N THR A 165 3.42 -11.85 4.82
CA THR A 165 4.23 -13.06 4.99
C THR A 165 4.74 -13.22 6.42
N THR A 166 5.17 -12.14 7.06
CA THR A 166 5.62 -12.17 8.48
C THR A 166 4.50 -12.63 9.41
N MET A 167 3.28 -12.11 9.21
CA MET A 167 2.10 -12.51 9.98
C MET A 167 1.67 -13.95 9.71
N GLU A 168 1.76 -14.42 8.46
CA GLU A 168 1.46 -15.81 8.10
C GLU A 168 2.42 -16.79 8.79
N VAL A 169 3.71 -16.44 8.83
CA VAL A 169 4.71 -17.21 9.57
C VAL A 169 4.41 -17.19 11.08
N ALA A 170 3.99 -16.06 11.64
CA ALA A 170 3.59 -15.96 13.04
C ALA A 170 2.38 -16.87 13.36
N ILE A 171 1.36 -16.90 12.50
CA ILE A 171 0.22 -17.82 12.62
C ILE A 171 0.70 -19.28 12.60
N ALA A 172 1.59 -19.65 11.67
CA ALA A 172 2.13 -20.99 11.60
C ALA A 172 2.92 -21.38 12.87
N ARG A 173 3.67 -20.45 13.45
CA ARG A 173 4.39 -20.67 14.73
C ARG A 173 3.41 -20.95 15.88
N VAL A 174 2.31 -20.19 15.97
CA VAL A 174 1.26 -20.42 16.98
C VAL A 174 0.59 -21.79 16.80
N TYR A 175 0.23 -22.17 15.57
CA TYR A 175 -0.32 -23.50 15.29
C TYR A 175 0.65 -24.63 15.66
N ASN A 176 1.92 -24.48 15.31
CA ASN A 176 2.95 -25.47 15.65
C ASN A 176 3.08 -25.64 17.17
N TRP A 177 3.08 -24.53 17.91
CA TRP A 177 3.10 -24.56 19.37
C TRP A 177 1.87 -25.28 19.94
N GLU A 178 0.66 -24.98 19.45
CA GLU A 178 -0.57 -25.62 19.90
C GLU A 178 -0.54 -27.14 19.69
N VAL A 179 -0.01 -27.60 18.54
CA VAL A 179 0.14 -29.04 18.24
C VAL A 179 1.14 -29.70 19.18
N VAL A 180 2.25 -29.02 19.49
CA VAL A 180 3.26 -29.53 20.45
C VAL A 180 2.67 -29.65 21.84
N GLN A 181 1.91 -28.67 22.31
CA GLN A 181 1.22 -28.73 23.61
C GLN A 181 0.20 -29.87 23.65
N LYS A 182 -0.67 -30.00 22.64
CA LYS A 182 -1.63 -31.11 22.54
C LYS A 182 -0.96 -32.49 22.56
N ARG A 183 0.25 -32.63 22.01
CA ARG A 183 1.00 -33.89 22.05
C ARG A 183 1.57 -34.15 23.45
N LYS A 184 2.06 -33.12 24.14
CA LYS A 184 2.53 -33.24 25.53
C LYS A 184 1.39 -33.65 26.46
N ASP A 185 0.25 -32.96 26.40
CA ASP A 185 -0.94 -33.27 27.21
C ASP A 185 -1.37 -34.74 27.06
N LYS A 186 -1.39 -35.27 25.82
CA LYS A 186 -1.75 -36.67 25.54
C LYS A 186 -0.76 -37.67 26.13
N VAL A 187 0.53 -37.38 26.06
CA VAL A 187 1.57 -38.26 26.63
C VAL A 187 1.48 -38.27 28.16
N GLU A 188 1.25 -37.12 28.79
CA GLU A 188 1.04 -37.01 30.23
C GLU A 188 -0.21 -37.78 30.69
N GLU A 189 -1.33 -37.67 29.95
CA GLU A 189 -2.55 -38.44 30.22
C GLU A 189 -2.33 -39.96 30.09
N GLU A 190 -1.56 -40.41 29.11
CA GLU A 190 -1.23 -41.84 28.93
C GLU A 190 -0.31 -42.36 30.04
N GLU A 191 0.66 -41.56 30.50
CA GLU A 191 1.51 -41.90 31.63
C GLU A 191 0.75 -41.96 32.96
N GLU A 192 -0.18 -41.03 33.20
CA GLU A 192 -1.06 -41.07 34.37
C GLU A 192 -1.97 -42.31 34.37
N LYS A 193 -2.54 -42.67 33.21
CA LYS A 193 -3.35 -43.89 33.07
C LYS A 193 -2.53 -45.16 33.33
N LYS A 194 -1.27 -45.22 32.87
CA LYS A 194 -0.36 -46.35 33.17
C LYS A 194 0.02 -46.43 34.65
N LYS A 195 0.24 -45.29 35.32
CA LYS A 195 0.53 -45.24 36.77
C LYS A 195 -0.67 -45.67 37.61
N LYS A 196 -1.88 -45.21 37.28
CA LYS A 196 -3.13 -45.63 37.96
C LYS A 196 -3.45 -47.11 37.75
N GLY A 197 -3.19 -47.65 36.56
CA GLY A 197 -3.37 -49.09 36.26
C GLY A 197 -2.42 -50.01 37.03
N LYS A 198 -1.20 -49.56 37.35
CA LYS A 198 -0.25 -50.32 38.19
C LYS A 198 -0.61 -50.31 39.69
N SER A 199 -1.23 -49.23 40.18
CA SER A 199 -1.62 -49.10 41.60
C SER A 199 -2.87 -49.88 41.99
N GLN A 200 -3.67 -50.37 41.03
CA GLN A 200 -4.86 -51.18 41.30
C GLN A 200 -4.63 -52.70 41.15
N GLY A 201 -3.39 -53.12 40.86
CA GLY A 201 -3.02 -54.52 40.63
C GLY A 201 -2.13 -55.15 41.71
N GLU A 202 -1.90 -54.47 42.83
CA GLU A 202 -1.23 -54.99 44.04
C GLU A 202 -2.22 -55.23 45.18
#